data_AF-A0A7X7PP69-F1
#
_entry.id   AF-A0A7X7PP69-F1
#
_cell.length_a   1.000
_cell.length_b   1.000
_cell.length_c   1.000
_cell.angle_alpha   90.00
_cell.angle_beta   90.00
_cell.angle_gamma   90.00
#
_symmetry.space_group_name_H-M   'P 1'
#
loop_
_entity.id
_entity.type
_entity.pdbx_description
1 polymer ?
#
loop_
_entity_poly.entity_id
_entity_poly.type
_entity_poly.pdbx_seq_one_letter_code
_entity_poly.pdbx_strand_id
1 'polypeptide(L)'
;MSTNTTETKTPPWANRIVGHGEAAPQDLLPNPANWRAHPAHQRSALAEVLAEVGLVQSVIVNRSSGHLVDGHLRVELAKASGQPSVPVVYVELDEDEERVILASLDPITAMASADREKLVELLTGIENQDLADLLEAVARANRIELDLGSSGLVDPDEVPEPPA
;
A
#
# COMPACT_ATOMS: atom_id res chain seq x y z
N MET A 1 47.27 21.47 -22.32
CA MET A 1 46.83 21.60 -20.92
C MET A 1 45.53 20.83 -20.82
N SER A 2 45.57 19.58 -20.35
CA SER A 2 44.37 18.75 -20.23
C SER A 2 43.89 18.82 -18.79
N THR A 3 42.74 19.43 -18.58
CA THR A 3 42.04 19.49 -17.30
C THR A 3 41.50 18.11 -16.96
N ASN A 4 41.97 17.54 -15.85
CA ASN A 4 41.48 16.28 -15.33
C ASN A 4 40.13 16.55 -14.63
N THR A 5 39.04 16.08 -15.21
CA THR A 5 37.72 16.08 -14.57
C THR A 5 37.72 14.99 -13.52
N THR A 6 37.78 15.36 -12.24
CA THR A 6 37.64 14.40 -11.14
C THR A 6 36.17 13.99 -11.04
N GLU A 7 35.83 12.80 -11.54
CA GLU A 7 34.54 12.16 -11.27
C GLU A 7 34.41 11.89 -9.76
N THR A 8 33.53 12.62 -9.08
CA THR A 8 33.18 12.35 -7.69
C THR A 8 32.22 11.16 -7.65
N LYS A 9 32.73 9.98 -7.28
CA LYS A 9 31.92 8.79 -7.03
C LYS A 9 31.13 8.96 -5.74
N THR A 10 29.80 8.96 -5.82
CA THR A 10 28.91 8.99 -4.64
C THR A 10 29.23 7.80 -3.72
N PRO A 11 29.33 8.00 -2.39
CA PRO A 11 29.53 6.90 -1.45
C PRO A 11 28.34 5.92 -1.49
N PRO A 12 28.54 4.65 -1.11
CA PRO A 12 27.45 3.69 -1.01
C PRO A 12 26.41 4.15 0.01
N TRP A 13 25.14 3.83 -0.23
CA TRP A 13 24.06 4.12 0.72
C TRP A 13 24.24 3.34 2.02
N ALA A 14 23.89 3.95 3.14
CA ALA A 14 23.81 3.26 4.42
C ALA A 14 22.57 2.36 4.46
N ASN A 15 22.73 1.10 4.82
CA ASN A 15 21.60 0.23 5.12
C ASN A 15 21.15 0.48 6.57
N ARG A 16 19.93 1.03 6.74
CA ARG A 16 19.35 1.28 8.06
C ARG A 16 18.55 0.11 8.61
N ILE A 17 18.32 -0.93 7.81
CA ILE A 17 17.64 -2.15 8.25
C ILE A 17 18.63 -2.97 9.09
N VAL A 18 18.25 -3.23 10.33
CA VAL A 18 19.07 -3.93 11.32
C VAL A 18 18.47 -5.28 11.74
N GLY A 19 17.27 -5.61 11.28
CA GLY A 19 16.67 -6.92 11.54
C GLY A 19 15.27 -7.09 10.96
N HIS A 20 14.79 -8.32 11.05
CA HIS A 20 13.43 -8.73 10.70
C HIS A 20 12.89 -9.62 11.82
N GLY A 21 11.58 -9.62 12.02
CA GLY A 21 10.93 -10.47 13.03
C GLY A 21 9.42 -10.39 12.97
N GLU A 22 8.79 -10.83 14.06
CA GLU A 22 7.35 -10.77 14.28
C GLU A 22 7.10 -10.03 15.60
N ALA A 23 6.02 -9.26 15.70
CA ALA A 23 5.60 -8.63 16.95
C ALA A 23 4.10 -8.78 17.15
N ALA A 24 3.67 -8.88 18.41
CA ALA A 24 2.25 -8.79 18.72
C ALA A 24 1.76 -7.36 18.41
N PRO A 25 0.65 -7.18 17.68
CA PRO A 25 0.17 -5.85 17.32
C PRO A 25 -0.01 -4.92 18.53
N GLN A 26 -0.39 -5.48 19.68
CA GLN A 26 -0.62 -4.73 20.92
C GLN A 26 0.64 -4.09 21.51
N ASP A 27 1.82 -4.65 21.23
CA ASP A 27 3.09 -4.14 21.72
C ASP A 27 3.66 -3.03 20.81
N LEU A 28 3.04 -2.80 19.64
CA LEU A 28 3.48 -1.80 18.68
C LEU A 28 2.90 -0.42 19.02
N LEU A 29 3.82 0.53 19.20
CA LEU A 29 3.53 1.91 19.57
C LEU A 29 3.45 2.78 18.30
N PRO A 30 2.34 3.51 18.07
CA PRO A 30 2.27 4.45 16.96
C PRO A 30 3.26 5.60 17.19
N ASN A 31 3.80 6.18 16.11
CA ASN A 31 4.62 7.37 16.25
C ASN A 31 3.76 8.57 16.66
N PRO A 32 4.11 9.31 17.72
CA PRO A 32 3.38 10.52 18.13
C PRO A 32 3.29 11.60 17.03
N ALA A 33 4.24 11.61 16.09
CA ALA A 33 4.26 12.53 14.96
C ALA A 33 3.57 11.98 13.70
N ASN A 34 2.88 10.82 13.78
CA ASN A 34 2.17 10.26 12.63
C ASN A 34 1.05 11.22 12.19
N TRP A 35 1.22 11.80 11.00
CA TRP A 35 0.27 12.74 10.40
C TRP A 35 -0.80 12.06 9.54
N ARG A 36 -0.64 10.74 9.26
CA ARG A 36 -1.54 9.99 8.38
C ARG A 36 -2.88 9.76 9.08
N ALA A 37 -3.95 10.17 8.41
CA ALA A 37 -5.32 9.79 8.77
C ALA A 37 -5.85 8.78 7.75
N HIS A 38 -6.48 7.70 8.23
CA HIS A 38 -6.98 6.64 7.37
C HIS A 38 -8.50 6.76 7.15
N PRO A 39 -8.98 7.16 5.96
CA PRO A 39 -10.41 7.24 5.67
C PRO A 39 -11.04 5.84 5.57
N ALA A 40 -12.37 5.77 5.70
CA ALA A 40 -13.11 4.49 5.72
C ALA A 40 -12.85 3.63 4.46
N HIS A 41 -12.85 4.23 3.27
CA HIS A 41 -12.59 3.49 2.03
C HIS A 41 -11.19 2.86 1.99
N GLN A 42 -10.16 3.52 2.53
CA GLN A 42 -8.81 2.95 2.62
C GLN A 42 -8.78 1.78 3.60
N ARG A 43 -9.51 1.87 4.71
CA ARG A 43 -9.64 0.80 5.69
C ARG A 43 -10.29 -0.44 5.07
N SER A 44 -11.42 -0.26 4.38
CA SER A 44 -12.13 -1.36 3.71
C SER A 44 -11.25 -2.02 2.66
N ALA A 45 -10.66 -1.23 1.75
CA ALA A 45 -9.79 -1.75 0.70
C ALA A 45 -8.60 -2.54 1.26
N LEU A 46 -7.96 -2.07 2.34
CA LEU A 46 -6.88 -2.84 2.97
C LEU A 46 -7.40 -4.10 3.67
N ALA A 47 -8.56 -4.04 4.32
CA ALA A 47 -9.15 -5.20 4.97
C ALA A 47 -9.50 -6.31 3.97
N GLU A 48 -10.04 -5.96 2.79
CA GLU A 48 -10.32 -6.89 1.69
C GLU A 48 -9.04 -7.61 1.24
N VAL A 49 -7.96 -6.87 0.96
CA VAL A 49 -6.66 -7.47 0.58
C VAL A 49 -6.12 -8.38 1.66
N LEU A 50 -6.22 -7.97 2.93
CA LEU A 50 -5.73 -8.78 4.05
C LEU A 50 -6.55 -10.06 4.24
N ALA A 51 -7.86 -10.03 3.99
CA ALA A 51 -8.72 -11.19 4.10
C ALA A 51 -8.48 -12.19 2.96
N GLU A 52 -8.33 -11.69 1.73
CA GLU A 52 -8.16 -12.51 0.53
C GLU A 52 -6.74 -13.06 0.38
N VAL A 53 -5.73 -12.18 0.52
CA VAL A 53 -4.32 -12.51 0.22
C VAL A 53 -3.49 -12.67 1.48
N GLY A 54 -3.72 -11.80 2.46
CA GLY A 54 -2.90 -11.71 3.67
C GLY A 54 -1.80 -10.65 3.60
N LEU A 55 -0.79 -10.80 4.47
CA LEU A 55 0.25 -9.80 4.66
C LEU A 55 1.40 -9.98 3.66
N VAL A 56 1.55 -9.02 2.74
CA VAL A 56 2.68 -8.97 1.79
C VAL A 56 3.70 -7.87 2.11
N GLN A 57 3.42 -7.03 3.12
CA GLN A 57 4.28 -5.93 3.55
C GLN A 57 4.41 -5.93 5.07
N SER A 58 5.65 -5.96 5.55
CA SER A 58 5.98 -5.78 6.97
C SER A 58 5.71 -4.36 7.43
N VAL A 59 5.41 -4.20 8.71
CA VAL A 59 5.42 -2.89 9.37
C VAL A 59 6.87 -2.49 9.66
N ILE A 60 7.16 -1.19 9.76
CA ILE A 60 8.51 -0.70 10.04
C ILE A 60 8.53 -0.13 11.45
N VAL A 61 9.44 -0.63 12.28
CA VAL A 61 9.66 -0.12 13.65
C VAL A 61 11.08 0.39 13.76
N ASN A 62 11.25 1.61 14.28
CA ASN A 62 12.56 2.10 14.67
C ASN A 62 12.92 1.58 16.06
N ARG A 63 14.03 0.84 16.17
CA ARG A 63 14.52 0.32 17.45
C ARG A 63 14.97 1.41 18.41
N SER A 64 15.45 2.54 17.90
CA SER A 64 15.96 3.63 18.73
C SER A 64 14.84 4.36 19.46
N SER A 65 13.71 4.60 18.79
CA SER A 65 12.54 5.28 19.37
C SER A 65 11.50 4.32 19.95
N GLY A 66 11.44 3.08 19.43
CA GLY A 66 10.39 2.09 19.74
C GLY A 66 9.08 2.32 18.98
N HIS A 67 9.02 3.31 18.09
CA HIS A 67 7.80 3.68 17.37
C HIS A 67 7.69 3.03 15.99
N LEU A 68 6.44 2.87 15.53
CA LEU A 68 6.12 2.57 14.14
C LEU A 68 6.51 3.73 13.22
N VAL A 69 7.33 3.46 12.22
CA VAL A 69 7.63 4.41 11.14
C VAL A 69 6.62 4.26 10.01
N ASP A 70 6.21 3.03 9.70
CA ASP A 70 5.22 2.70 8.67
C ASP A 70 4.36 1.49 9.08
N GLY A 71 3.18 1.37 8.47
CA GLY A 71 2.25 0.26 8.70
C GLY A 71 1.17 0.53 9.74
N HIS A 72 0.93 1.79 10.11
CA HIS A 72 -0.04 2.20 11.12
C HIS A 72 -1.43 1.57 10.90
N LEU A 73 -2.03 1.73 9.71
CA LEU A 73 -3.34 1.15 9.41
C LEU A 73 -3.36 -0.38 9.50
N ARG A 74 -2.27 -1.04 9.10
CA ARG A 74 -2.13 -2.49 9.17
C ARG A 74 -2.10 -2.97 10.61
N VAL A 75 -1.39 -2.26 11.49
CA VAL A 75 -1.41 -2.53 12.93
C VAL A 75 -2.80 -2.26 13.53
N GLU A 76 -3.48 -1.18 13.14
CA GLU A 76 -4.85 -0.91 13.59
C GLU A 76 -5.81 -2.06 13.22
N LEU A 77 -5.78 -2.53 11.97
CA LEU A 77 -6.60 -3.66 11.52
C LEU A 77 -6.20 -4.98 12.19
N ALA A 78 -4.91 -5.23 12.39
CA ALA A 78 -4.42 -6.41 13.09
C ALA A 78 -4.88 -6.43 14.56
N LYS A 79 -4.88 -5.27 15.24
CA LYS A 79 -5.45 -5.12 16.59
C LYS A 79 -6.95 -5.39 16.59
N ALA A 80 -7.69 -4.80 15.65
CA ALA A 80 -9.14 -4.94 15.57
C ALA A 80 -9.60 -6.38 15.26
N SER A 81 -8.81 -7.12 14.47
CA SER A 81 -9.09 -8.52 14.11
C SER A 81 -8.46 -9.55 15.04
N GLY A 82 -7.77 -9.13 16.10
CA GLY A 82 -7.18 -10.03 17.09
C GLY A 82 -6.02 -10.88 16.58
N GLN A 83 -5.25 -10.37 15.61
CA GLN A 83 -4.09 -11.10 15.07
C GLN A 83 -3.01 -11.30 16.13
N PRO A 84 -2.40 -12.50 16.20
CA PRO A 84 -1.39 -12.80 17.22
C PRO A 84 -0.04 -12.14 16.94
N SER A 85 0.32 -11.96 15.67
CA SER A 85 1.58 -11.36 15.24
C SER A 85 1.45 -10.63 13.91
N VAL A 86 2.38 -9.71 13.64
CA VAL A 86 2.63 -9.09 12.33
C VAL A 86 4.12 -9.10 12.02
N PRO A 87 4.51 -9.24 10.74
CA PRO A 87 5.90 -9.18 10.32
C PRO A 87 6.42 -7.75 10.46
N VAL A 88 7.63 -7.62 11.02
CA VAL A 88 8.30 -6.35 11.31
C VAL A 88 9.66 -6.30 10.64
N VAL A 89 9.94 -5.16 10.00
CA VAL A 89 11.29 -4.72 9.66
C VAL A 89 11.75 -3.76 10.74
N TYR A 90 12.89 -4.06 11.35
CA TYR A 90 13.53 -3.20 12.33
C TYR A 90 14.57 -2.31 11.66
N VAL A 91 14.42 -1.01 11.84
CA VAL A 91 15.41 -0.01 11.44
C VAL A 91 16.04 0.61 12.67
N GLU A 92 17.22 1.19 12.48
CA GLU A 92 17.86 2.04 13.49
C GLU A 92 18.03 3.41 12.85
N LEU A 93 17.27 4.40 13.33
CA LEU A 93 17.26 5.77 12.83
C LEU A 93 17.39 6.73 14.03
N ASP A 94 18.16 7.79 13.89
CA ASP A 94 18.05 8.90 14.82
C ASP A 94 16.71 9.65 14.63
N GLU A 95 16.46 10.64 15.49
CA GLU A 95 15.19 11.37 15.51
C GLU A 95 14.94 12.18 14.23
N ASP A 96 16.00 12.74 13.62
CA ASP A 96 15.89 13.51 12.39
C ASP A 96 15.66 12.59 11.19
N GLU A 97 16.40 11.49 11.11
CA GLU A 97 16.22 10.44 10.11
C GLU A 97 14.80 9.86 10.17
N GLU A 98 14.30 9.55 11.37
CA GLU A 98 12.93 9.03 11.55
C GLU A 98 11.88 10.04 11.05
N ARG A 99 12.02 11.33 11.41
CA ARG A 99 11.13 12.39 10.90
C ARG A 99 11.13 12.46 9.38
N VAL A 100 12.30 12.39 8.76
CA VAL A 100 12.44 12.41 7.30
C VAL A 100 11.69 11.24 6.69
N ILE A 101 11.87 10.01 7.18
CA ILE A 101 11.17 8.84 6.64
C ILE A 101 9.66 8.94 6.88
N LEU A 102 9.24 9.33 8.08
CA LEU A 102 7.82 9.50 8.43
C LEU A 102 7.11 10.51 7.52
N ALA A 103 7.82 11.57 7.12
CA ALA A 103 7.30 12.62 6.24
C ALA A 103 7.43 12.31 4.73
N SER A 104 8.27 11.37 4.33
CA SER A 104 8.63 11.20 2.91
C SER A 104 8.28 9.84 2.30
N LEU A 105 8.19 8.76 3.09
CA LEU A 105 8.02 7.41 2.53
C LEU A 105 6.76 7.27 1.65
N ASP A 106 5.60 7.63 2.19
CA ASP A 106 4.33 7.55 1.43
C ASP A 106 4.24 8.66 0.37
N PRO A 107 4.60 9.93 0.66
CA PRO A 107 4.55 10.96 -0.37
C PRO A 107 5.44 10.66 -1.58
N ILE A 108 6.64 10.10 -1.39
CA ILE A 108 7.50 9.67 -2.50
C ILE A 108 6.83 8.54 -3.29
N THR A 109 6.22 7.57 -2.59
CA THR A 109 5.45 6.50 -3.25
C THR A 109 4.30 7.06 -4.07
N ALA A 110 3.57 8.06 -3.54
CA ALA A 110 2.45 8.72 -4.20
C ALA A 110 2.85 9.64 -5.37
N MET A 111 4.14 10.01 -5.49
CA MET A 111 4.64 10.78 -6.64
C MET A 111 4.75 9.93 -7.92
N ALA A 112 4.68 8.61 -7.83
CA ALA A 112 4.74 7.73 -8.99
C ALA A 112 3.54 7.96 -9.93
N SER A 113 3.82 8.07 -11.23
CA SER A 113 2.78 8.10 -12.27
C SER A 113 2.43 6.69 -12.73
N ALA A 114 1.15 6.38 -12.85
CA ALA A 114 0.70 5.10 -13.38
C ALA A 114 0.85 5.00 -14.90
N ASP A 115 1.35 3.85 -15.37
CA ASP A 115 1.17 3.39 -16.74
C ASP A 115 -0.25 2.82 -16.85
N ARG A 116 -1.16 3.62 -17.42
CA ARG A 116 -2.60 3.33 -17.40
C ARG A 116 -2.97 2.09 -18.20
N GLU A 117 -2.28 1.81 -19.31
CA GLU A 117 -2.56 0.64 -20.14
C GLU A 117 -2.22 -0.65 -19.38
N LYS A 118 -1.02 -0.70 -18.77
CA LYS A 118 -0.62 -1.84 -17.94
C LYS A 118 -1.50 -2.02 -16.71
N LEU A 119 -1.94 -0.92 -16.11
CA LEU A 119 -2.82 -1.00 -14.96
C LEU A 119 -4.22 -1.51 -15.33
N VAL A 120 -4.77 -1.09 -16.48
CA VAL A 120 -6.02 -1.67 -17.01
C VAL A 120 -5.86 -3.17 -17.22
N GLU A 121 -4.82 -3.60 -17.93
CA GLU A 121 -4.55 -5.02 -18.19
C GLU A 121 -4.49 -5.82 -16.87
N LEU A 122 -3.74 -5.32 -15.89
CA LEU A 122 -3.63 -5.94 -14.57
C LEU A 122 -4.99 -6.05 -13.86
N LEU A 123 -5.76 -4.97 -13.82
CA LEU A 123 -7.05 -4.95 -13.11
C LEU A 123 -8.08 -5.86 -13.79
N THR A 124 -8.12 -5.88 -15.13
CA THR A 124 -9.02 -6.78 -15.89
C THR A 124 -8.65 -8.25 -15.76
N GLY A 125 -7.41 -8.57 -15.40
CA GLY A 125 -6.95 -9.94 -15.18
C GLY A 125 -7.28 -10.51 -13.79
N ILE A 126 -7.85 -9.71 -12.89
CA ILE A 126 -8.21 -10.15 -11.53
C ILE A 126 -9.69 -10.56 -11.50
N GLU A 127 -9.94 -11.86 -11.60
CA GLU A 127 -11.27 -12.45 -11.47
C GLU A 127 -11.57 -12.79 -10.00
N ASN A 128 -11.77 -11.77 -9.15
CA ASN A 128 -12.20 -11.96 -7.77
C ASN A 128 -13.25 -10.90 -7.37
N GLN A 129 -14.47 -11.37 -7.09
CA GLN A 129 -15.61 -10.52 -6.74
C GLN A 129 -15.51 -9.93 -5.34
N ASP A 130 -14.81 -10.58 -4.40
CA ASP A 130 -14.61 -10.09 -3.04
C ASP A 130 -13.66 -8.88 -2.99
N LEU A 131 -12.96 -8.60 -4.10
CA LEU A 131 -12.07 -7.45 -4.26
C LEU A 131 -12.67 -6.33 -5.13
N ALA A 132 -13.95 -6.40 -5.51
CA ALA A 132 -14.54 -5.44 -6.45
C ALA A 132 -14.39 -3.97 -5.98
N ASP A 133 -14.66 -3.70 -4.70
CA ASP A 133 -14.56 -2.35 -4.11
C ASP A 133 -13.11 -1.83 -4.13
N LEU A 134 -12.14 -2.68 -3.78
CA LEU A 134 -10.71 -2.40 -3.94
C LEU A 134 -10.36 -2.07 -5.40
N LEU A 135 -10.72 -2.93 -6.35
CA LEU A 135 -10.36 -2.77 -7.77
C LEU A 135 -10.94 -1.48 -8.33
N GLU A 136 -12.19 -1.14 -7.99
CA GLU A 136 -12.83 0.12 -8.37
C GLU A 136 -12.12 1.32 -7.71
N ALA A 137 -11.74 1.22 -6.43
CA ALA A 137 -11.00 2.28 -5.74
C ALA A 137 -9.63 2.55 -6.40
N VAL A 138 -8.91 1.49 -6.81
CA VAL A 138 -7.63 1.61 -7.53
C VAL A 138 -7.83 2.25 -8.90
N ALA A 139 -8.84 1.82 -9.67
CA ALA A 139 -9.14 2.40 -10.97
C ALA A 139 -9.46 3.90 -10.88
N ARG A 140 -10.35 4.26 -9.95
CA ARG A 140 -10.75 5.65 -9.70
C ARG A 140 -9.57 6.53 -9.28
N ALA A 141 -8.71 6.05 -8.38
CA ALA A 141 -7.50 6.78 -7.97
C ALA A 141 -6.56 7.06 -9.15
N ASN A 142 -6.56 6.18 -10.16
CA ASN A 142 -5.73 6.29 -11.35
C ASN A 142 -6.45 6.84 -12.59
N ARG A 143 -7.70 7.31 -12.43
CA ARG A 143 -8.55 7.84 -13.52
C ARG A 143 -8.69 6.85 -14.68
N ILE A 144 -8.96 5.60 -14.32
CA ILE A 144 -9.26 4.50 -15.24
C ILE A 144 -10.75 4.20 -15.12
N GLU A 145 -11.42 4.07 -16.25
CA GLU A 145 -12.76 3.49 -16.33
C GLU A 145 -12.59 1.98 -16.53
N LEU A 146 -13.04 1.18 -15.57
CA LEU A 146 -13.13 -0.26 -15.72
C LEU A 146 -14.53 -0.61 -16.22
N ASP A 147 -14.61 -1.24 -17.38
CA ASP A 147 -15.80 -1.99 -17.76
C ASP A 147 -15.72 -3.36 -17.08
N LEU A 148 -16.17 -3.43 -15.82
CA LEU A 148 -16.18 -4.69 -15.06
C LEU A 148 -17.24 -5.68 -15.58
N GLY A 149 -17.85 -5.42 -16.73
CA GLY A 149 -19.00 -6.13 -17.22
C GLY A 149 -20.14 -5.88 -16.25
N SER A 150 -21.03 -4.94 -16.58
CA SER A 150 -22.39 -5.07 -16.05
C SER A 150 -22.82 -6.51 -16.37
N SER A 151 -23.05 -7.33 -15.34
CA SER A 151 -23.79 -8.56 -15.53
C SER A 151 -25.03 -8.13 -16.30
N GLY A 152 -25.17 -8.65 -17.52
CA GLY A 152 -26.15 -8.17 -18.47
C GLY A 152 -27.51 -8.10 -17.82
N LEU A 153 -27.92 -6.90 -17.40
CA LEU A 153 -29.31 -6.55 -17.25
C LEU A 153 -29.79 -6.46 -18.69
N VAL A 154 -30.10 -7.63 -19.26
CA VAL A 154 -31.08 -7.69 -20.35
C VAL A 154 -32.26 -6.88 -19.86
N ASP A 155 -32.59 -5.84 -20.62
CA ASP A 155 -33.78 -5.05 -20.38
C ASP A 155 -34.95 -6.05 -20.30
N PRO A 156 -35.70 -6.13 -19.17
CA PRO A 156 -36.83 -7.05 -19.07
C PRO A 156 -37.92 -6.77 -20.13
N ASP A 157 -37.84 -5.62 -20.83
CA ASP A 157 -38.73 -5.25 -21.93
C ASP A 157 -38.16 -5.53 -23.34
N GLU A 158 -36.99 -6.20 -23.47
CA GLU A 158 -36.47 -6.61 -24.77
C GLU A 158 -37.29 -7.78 -25.35
N VAL A 159 -38.31 -7.46 -26.14
CA VAL A 159 -39.14 -8.44 -26.86
C VAL A 159 -38.37 -8.97 -28.07
N PRO A 160 -38.14 -10.30 -28.21
CA PRO A 160 -37.44 -10.86 -29.35
C PRO A 160 -38.15 -10.56 -30.67
N GLU A 161 -37.40 -10.21 -31.70
CA GLU A 161 -37.98 -10.04 -33.04
C GLU A 161 -38.60 -11.37 -33.54
N PRO A 162 -39.81 -11.32 -34.13
CA PRO A 162 -40.44 -12.52 -34.64
C PRO A 162 -39.64 -13.10 -35.81
N PRO A 163 -39.56 -14.43 -35.92
CA PRO A 163 -38.81 -15.07 -36.99
C PRO A 163 -39.41 -14.74 -38.37
N ALA A 164 -38.51 -14.55 -39.34
CA ALA A 164 -38.82 -14.31 -40.75
C ALA A 164 -39.47 -15.52 -41.45
#